data_AF-A0A9J6FX99-F1
#
_entry.id   AF-A0A9J6FX99-F1
#
_cell.length_a   1.000
_cell.length_b   1.000
_cell.length_c   1.000
_cell.angle_alpha   90.00
_cell.angle_beta   90.00
_cell.angle_gamma   90.00
#
_symmetry.space_group_name_H-M   'P 1'
#
loop_
_entity.id
_entity.type
_entity.pdbx_description
1 polymer ?
#
loop_
_entity_poly.entity_id
_entity_poly.type
_entity_poly.pdbx_seq_one_letter_code
_entity_poly.pdbx_strand_id
1 'polypeptide(L)' 'MKTDVRMIHLFQEGIRQRDIAKTTGQPLCTANRILQAFRDEGRIVNLPRGRRPRATTSEQDMLIRGRRGSKAIPDV' A
#
# COMPACT_ATOMS: atom_id res chain seq x y z
N MET A 1 -8.33 -8.71 13.00
CA MET A 1 -7.34 -7.72 13.47
C MET A 1 -6.17 -7.69 12.49
N LYS A 2 -5.72 -6.53 12.02
CA LYS A 2 -4.54 -6.45 11.13
C LYS A 2 -3.28 -6.87 11.90
N THR A 3 -2.36 -7.58 11.24
CA THR A 3 -1.15 -8.13 11.85
C THR A 3 -0.27 -7.04 12.48
N ASP A 4 -0.18 -5.87 11.82
CA ASP A 4 0.57 -4.71 12.30
C ASP A 4 0.07 -4.23 13.68
N VAL A 5 -1.25 -4.10 13.84
CA VAL A 5 -1.90 -3.66 15.09
C VAL A 5 -1.66 -4.66 16.21
N ARG A 6 -1.64 -5.96 15.88
CA ARG A 6 -1.31 -7.03 16.83
C ARG A 6 0.12 -6.94 17.33
N MET A 7 1.08 -6.68 16.45
CA MET A 7 2.48 -6.52 16.85
C MET A 7 2.66 -5.32 17.78
N ILE A 8 1.99 -4.21 17.49
CA ILE A 8 2.09 -2.99 18.31
C ILE A 8 1.51 -3.22 19.71
N HIS A 9 0.35 -3.88 19.83
CA HIS A 9 -0.21 -4.22 21.14
C HIS A 9 0.76 -5.09 21.97
N LEU A 10 1.30 -6.16 21.39
CA LEU A 10 2.28 -7.02 22.08
C LEU A 10 3.55 -6.24 22.48
N PHE A 11 3.96 -5.28 21.65
CA PHE A 11 5.10 -4.42 21.96
C PHE A 11 4.82 -3.46 23.12
N GLN A 12 3.60 -2.90 23.19
CA GLN A 12 3.14 -2.08 24.32
C GLN A 12 3.04 -2.87 25.63
N GLU A 13 2.75 -4.17 25.54
CA GLU A 13 2.80 -5.11 26.68
C GLU A 13 4.24 -5.46 27.12
N GLY A 14 5.26 -4.92 26.45
CA GLY A 14 6.67 -5.13 26.80
C GLY A 14 7.29 -6.42 26.24
N ILE A 15 6.59 -7.12 25.34
CA ILE A 15 7.10 -8.34 24.72
C ILE A 15 8.24 -7.99 23.77
N ARG A 16 9.31 -8.81 23.78
CA ARG A 16 10.47 -8.60 22.92
C ARG A 16 10.11 -8.81 21.45
N GLN A 17 10.70 -8.00 20.57
CA GLN A 17 10.45 -8.00 19.12
C GLN A 17 10.65 -9.38 18.46
N ARG A 18 11.63 -10.17 18.93
CA ARG A 18 11.88 -11.53 18.43
C ARG A 18 10.74 -12.48 18.76
N ASP A 19 10.15 -12.35 19.95
CA ASP A 19 9.04 -13.19 20.39
C ASP A 19 7.74 -12.76 19.71
N ILE A 20 7.55 -11.45 19.52
CA ILE A 20 6.45 -10.91 18.70
C ILE A 20 6.49 -11.50 17.28
N ALA A 21 7.66 -11.54 16.65
CA ALA A 21 7.82 -12.10 15.31
C ALA A 21 7.40 -13.58 15.25
N LYS A 22 7.82 -14.38 16.25
CA LYS A 22 7.43 -15.79 16.38
C LYS A 22 5.92 -15.94 16.60
N THR A 23 5.35 -15.21 17.56
CA THR A 23 3.93 -15.28 17.92
C THR A 23 3.00 -14.83 16.79
N THR A 24 3.44 -13.88 15.97
CA THR A 24 2.66 -13.38 14.82
C THR A 24 2.96 -14.11 13.51
N GLY A 25 3.93 -15.03 13.50
CA GLY A 25 4.34 -15.77 12.30
C GLY A 25 4.90 -14.89 11.19
N GLN A 26 5.52 -13.76 11.55
CA GLN A 26 6.06 -12.79 10.61
C GLN A 26 7.60 -12.76 10.66
N PRO A 27 8.26 -12.40 9.55
CA PRO A 27 9.70 -12.18 9.55
C PRO A 27 10.12 -11.13 10.59
N LEU A 28 11.27 -11.35 11.24
CA LEU A 28 11.82 -10.39 12.21
C LEU A 28 12.05 -9.01 11.58
N CYS A 29 12.48 -8.95 10.31
CA CYS A 29 12.65 -7.70 9.59
C CYS A 29 11.33 -6.91 9.44
N THR A 30 10.21 -7.61 9.22
CA THR A 30 8.87 -7.01 9.15
C THR A 30 8.44 -6.46 10.51
N ALA A 31 8.63 -7.25 11.57
CA ALA A 31 8.33 -6.82 12.94
C ALA A 31 9.16 -5.58 13.32
N ASN A 32 10.48 -5.61 13.08
CA ASN A 32 11.36 -4.47 13.36
C ASN A 32 10.92 -3.21 12.61
N ARG A 33 10.62 -3.32 11.31
CA ARG A 33 10.17 -2.18 10.49
C ARG A 33 8.88 -1.57 11.03
N ILE A 34 7.89 -2.39 11.37
CA ILE A 34 6.60 -1.93 11.89
C ILE A 34 6.79 -1.26 13.25
N LEU A 35 7.55 -1.88 14.16
CA LEU A 35 7.75 -1.36 15.51
C LEU A 35 8.62 -0.10 15.53
N GLN A 36 9.58 0.03 14.61
CA GLN A 36 10.32 1.28 14.40
C GLN A 36 9.42 2.40 13.88
N ALA A 37 8.61 2.13 12.85
CA ALA A 37 7.63 3.12 12.35
C ALA A 37 6.63 3.54 13.42
N PHE A 38 6.21 2.63 14.29
CA PHE A 38 5.38 2.96 15.44
C PHE A 38 6.12 3.84 16.45
N ARG A 39 7.37 3.50 16.81
CA ARG A 39 8.15 4.23 17.80
C ARG A 39 8.54 5.63 17.33
N ASP A 40 8.95 5.76 16.08
CA ASP A 40 9.56 6.98 15.55
C ASP A 40 8.50 7.93 14.95
N GLU A 41 7.41 7.40 14.40
CA GLU A 41 6.39 8.18 13.68
C GLU A 41 4.97 8.02 14.26
N GLY A 42 4.76 7.17 15.27
CA GLY A 42 3.43 6.88 15.84
C GLY A 42 2.50 6.11 14.91
N ARG A 43 3.02 5.52 13.81
CA ARG A 43 2.19 4.86 12.79
C ARG A 43 1.70 3.49 13.26
N ILE A 44 0.38 3.30 13.24
CA ILE A 44 -0.29 2.04 13.64
C ILE A 44 -0.65 1.15 12.42
N VAL A 45 -0.62 1.74 11.22
CA VAL A 45 -1.01 1.07 9.97
C VAL A 45 -0.03 1.44 8.86
N ASN A 46 0.20 0.49 7.95
CA ASN A 46 1.00 0.71 6.75
C ASN A 46 0.40 1.80 5.87
N LEU A 47 1.26 2.69 5.34
CA LEU A 47 0.84 3.69 4.36
C LEU A 47 0.38 3.03 3.06
N PRO A 48 -0.58 3.65 2.35
CA PRO A 48 -0.91 3.22 1.01
C PRO A 48 0.33 3.32 0.12
N ARG A 49 0.52 2.33 -0.77
CA ARG A 49 1.60 2.39 -1.76
C ARG A 49 1.35 3.58 -2.68
N GLY A 50 2.37 4.43 -2.84
CA GLY A 50 2.35 5.47 -3.87
C GLY A 50 2.13 4.82 -5.23
N ARG A 51 1.07 5.23 -5.94
CA ARG A 51 0.87 4.79 -7.33
C ARG A 51 1.84 5.54 -8.22
N ARG A 52 2.25 4.91 -9.31
CA ARG A 52 2.95 5.62 -10.39
C ARG A 52 2.06 6.78 -10.86
N PRO A 53 2.62 7.99 -11.09
CA PRO A 53 1.88 9.07 -11.71
C PRO A 53 1.22 8.62 -13.02
N ARG A 54 0.03 9.12 -13.29
CA ARG A 54 -0.66 8.79 -14.55
C ARG A 54 0.15 9.33 -15.72
N ALA A 55 0.27 8.53 -16.77
CA ALA A 55 0.89 8.97 -18.02
C ALA A 55 -0.04 9.90 -18.80
N THR A 56 -1.36 9.76 -18.61
CA THR A 56 -2.40 10.47 -19.35
C THR A 56 -3.34 11.22 -18.42
N THR A 57 -3.88 12.34 -18.92
CA THR A 57 -4.98 13.06 -18.29
C THR A 57 -6.32 12.35 -18.54
N SER A 58 -7.33 12.67 -17.74
CA SER A 58 -8.68 12.13 -17.91
C SER A 58 -9.27 12.41 -19.30
N GLU A 59 -8.97 13.58 -19.87
CA GLU A 59 -9.40 13.96 -21.22
C GLU A 59 -8.71 13.11 -22.30
N GLN A 60 -7.40 12.89 -22.17
CA GLN A 60 -6.65 12.01 -23.07
C GLN A 60 -7.20 10.58 -23.02
N ASP A 61 -7.55 10.09 -21.83
CA ASP A 61 -8.17 8.76 -21.67
C ASP A 61 -9.55 8.67 -22.31
N MET A 62 -10.36 9.74 -22.23
CA MET A 62 -11.64 9.82 -22.93
C MET A 62 -11.44 9.80 -24.45
N LEU A 63 -10.44 10.50 -24.97
CA LEU A 63 -10.12 10.52 -26.39
C LEU A 63 -9.60 9.17 -26.90
N ILE A 64 -8.74 8.50 -26.11
CA ILE A 64 -8.25 7.14 -26.39
C ILE A 64 -9.41 6.14 -26.36
N ARG A 65 -10.29 6.22 -25.35
CA ARG A 65 -11.45 5.33 -25.20
C ARG A 65 -12.50 5.54 -26.29
N GLY A 66 -12.72 6.78 -26.70
CA GLY A 66 -13.67 7.20 -27.72
C GLY A 66 -13.28 6.80 -29.15
N ARG A 67 -12.06 6.31 -29.39
CA ARG A 67 -11.61 5.81 -30.70
C ARG A 67 -12.06 4.38 -31.01
N ARG A 68 -13.31 4.02 -30.71
CA ARG A 68 -13.98 2.87 -31.31
C ARG A 68 -15.21 3.34 -32.09
N GLY A 69 -14.98 3.68 -33.36
CA GLY A 69 -16.05 3.86 -34.35
C GLY A 69 -16.21 5.26 -34.90
N SER A 70 -15.30 5.69 -35.78
CA SER A 70 -15.60 6.71 -36.79
C SER A 70 -14.53 6.70 -37.89
N LYS A 71 -14.49 5.63 -38.68
CA LYS A 71 -14.10 5.79 -40.09
C LYS A 71 -15.40 5.99 -40.87
N ALA A 72 -15.93 7.20 -40.84
CA ALA A 72 -16.65 7.70 -42.01
C ALA A 72 -15.53 8.01 -43.01
N ILE A 73 -15.30 7.10 -43.95
CA ILE A 73 -14.56 7.41 -45.17
C ILE A 73 -15.49 8.36 -45.92
N PRO A 74 -15.10 9.63 -46.17
CA PRO A 74 -15.93 10.49 -47.00
C PRO A 74 -15.97 9.91 -48.41
N ASP A 75 -17.16 9.81 -48.99
CA ASP A 75 -17.36 9.38 -50.37
C ASP A 75 -16.53 10.27 -51.30
N VAL A 76 -15.53 9.67 -51.94
CA VAL A 76 -14.86 10.16 -53.15
C VAL A 76 -15.07 9.14 -54.23
#